data_AF-A0A7W5C4J9-F1
#
_entry.id   AF-A0A7W5C4J9-F1
#
_cell.length_a   1.000
_cell.length_b   1.000
_cell.length_c   1.000
_cell.angle_alpha   90.00
_cell.angle_beta   90.00
_cell.angle_gamma   90.00
#
_symmetry.space_group_name_H-M   'P 1'
#
loop_
_entity.id
_entity.type
_entity.pdbx_description
1 polymer ?
#
loop_
_entity_poly.entity_id
_entity_poly.type
_entity_poly.pdbx_seq_one_letter_code
_entity_poly.pdbx_strand_id
1 'polypeptide(L)'
;MKLISIEPTPSPNSMKLNVDETLPRGRRFTYKASEAGEAPGLLQQLLQINGVRSLFRTADFIALDRKPGADWAAILAAAGQLLQKDAADGEQAGVKGPATSYGEAQVLVQMYRGIPMQVRVRMGDTEARSALPAQFGEAVSRAAGSGMIRERKLEEFGVRYGEPDEIAAEIVRELEASYSAERLETLVQAAIEQGQSGIEDGAAPAVVRPAPLTLEEATAQFASPDWQVRYAALDRYISAIEGLPLLAEAIKDENTSIRRLAVIYLGDLRAPEALPYLFIALRDSSTSVRRTAGDTLSDIGDPAATLPMIESLRDKNKLVRWRAARFLYEAGDESAVEALREAAKDSEFEIQLQAQMALERIERGEEAAGSVWQQMTAARNNAE
;
A
#
# COMPACT_ATOMS: atom_id res chain seq x y z
N MET A 1 -15.40 -25.44 14.38
CA MET A 1 -14.61 -24.22 14.14
C MET A 1 -14.68 -23.29 15.34
N LYS A 2 -13.56 -23.15 16.03
CA LYS A 2 -13.32 -22.25 17.16
C LYS A 2 -12.15 -21.32 16.87
N LEU A 3 -12.22 -20.08 17.33
CA LEU A 3 -11.14 -19.09 17.19
C LEU A 3 -9.99 -19.43 18.14
N ILE A 4 -8.79 -19.58 17.60
CA ILE A 4 -7.54 -19.80 18.35
C ILE A 4 -6.85 -18.47 18.61
N SER A 5 -6.62 -17.70 17.55
CA SER A 5 -5.92 -16.41 17.63
C SER A 5 -6.32 -15.53 16.46
N ILE A 6 -6.03 -14.24 16.59
CA ILE A 6 -6.20 -13.25 15.52
C ILE A 6 -4.81 -12.73 15.18
N GLU A 7 -4.51 -12.66 13.89
CA GLU A 7 -3.29 -12.12 13.34
C GLU A 7 -3.60 -10.97 12.38
N PRO A 8 -2.80 -9.89 12.39
CA PRO A 8 -2.88 -8.87 11.38
C PRO A 8 -2.43 -9.38 10.03
N THR A 9 -2.89 -8.72 8.99
CA THR A 9 -2.31 -8.88 7.66
C THR A 9 -1.62 -7.59 7.22
N PRO A 10 -0.80 -7.62 6.15
CA PRO A 10 -0.20 -6.39 5.61
C PRO A 10 -1.24 -5.34 5.18
N SER A 11 -2.48 -5.77 4.94
CA SER A 11 -3.62 -4.90 4.69
C SER A 11 -4.29 -4.50 6.02
N PRO A 12 -4.47 -3.20 6.30
CA PRO A 12 -5.19 -2.73 7.49
C PRO A 12 -6.70 -3.06 7.44
N ASN A 13 -7.19 -3.52 6.29
CA ASN A 13 -8.57 -3.89 6.07
C ASN A 13 -8.81 -5.41 6.14
N SER A 14 -7.78 -6.19 6.44
CA SER A 14 -7.88 -7.65 6.56
C SER A 14 -7.24 -8.14 7.86
N MET A 15 -7.94 -9.04 8.55
CA MET A 15 -7.42 -9.76 9.70
C MET A 15 -7.54 -11.26 9.49
N LYS A 16 -6.50 -11.98 9.89
CA LYS A 16 -6.41 -13.42 9.85
C LYS A 16 -6.93 -13.99 11.18
N LEU A 17 -7.98 -14.79 11.12
CA LEU A 17 -8.57 -15.48 12.26
C LEU A 17 -8.14 -16.94 12.17
N ASN A 18 -7.18 -17.36 12.99
CA ASN A 18 -6.77 -18.76 13.08
C ASN A 18 -7.84 -19.54 13.84
N VAL A 19 -8.21 -20.70 13.33
CA VAL A 19 -9.25 -21.55 13.90
C VAL A 19 -8.77 -22.98 14.08
N ASP A 20 -9.42 -23.72 14.98
CA ASP A 20 -9.11 -25.12 15.34
C ASP A 20 -9.40 -26.16 14.26
N GLU A 21 -9.92 -25.72 13.13
CA GLU A 21 -10.30 -26.58 12.02
C GLU A 21 -9.34 -26.34 10.85
N THR A 22 -8.86 -27.39 10.20
CA THR A 22 -7.99 -27.28 9.01
C THR A 22 -8.70 -27.83 7.78
N LEU A 23 -8.74 -27.05 6.70
CA LEU A 23 -9.21 -27.51 5.41
C LEU A 23 -8.20 -28.44 4.73
N PRO A 24 -8.68 -29.43 3.94
CA PRO A 24 -7.81 -30.24 3.10
C PRO A 24 -6.91 -29.39 2.19
N ARG A 25 -5.67 -29.84 1.97
CA ARG A 25 -4.70 -29.14 1.12
C ARG A 25 -5.30 -28.79 -0.24
N GLY A 26 -5.06 -27.55 -0.67
CA GLY A 26 -5.52 -27.03 -1.96
C GLY A 26 -6.96 -26.50 -1.96
N ARG A 27 -7.78 -26.77 -0.93
CA ARG A 27 -9.11 -26.17 -0.80
C ARG A 27 -9.01 -24.73 -0.28
N ARG A 28 -9.59 -23.81 -1.05
CA ARG A 28 -9.73 -22.40 -0.70
C ARG A 28 -11.12 -21.92 -1.08
N PHE A 29 -11.69 -21.05 -0.27
CA PHE A 29 -12.99 -20.45 -0.54
C PHE A 29 -12.90 -18.95 -0.37
N THR A 30 -13.54 -18.20 -1.27
CA THR A 30 -13.69 -16.75 -1.15
C THR A 30 -15.17 -16.46 -1.26
N TYR A 31 -15.70 -15.67 -0.32
CA TYR A 31 -17.08 -15.24 -0.32
C TYR A 31 -17.14 -13.74 -0.10
N LYS A 32 -17.98 -13.05 -0.87
CA LYS A 32 -18.33 -11.65 -0.62
C LYS A 32 -19.59 -11.57 0.24
N ALA A 33 -19.77 -10.46 0.95
CA ALA A 33 -20.99 -10.22 1.72
C ALA A 33 -22.25 -10.25 0.85
N SER A 34 -22.16 -9.87 -0.44
CA SER A 34 -23.25 -9.99 -1.42
C SER A 34 -23.62 -11.45 -1.75
N GLU A 35 -22.72 -12.39 -1.51
CA GLU A 35 -22.85 -13.83 -1.82
C GLU A 35 -23.01 -14.65 -0.53
N ALA A 36 -23.36 -14.02 0.60
CA ALA A 36 -23.42 -14.68 1.91
C ALA A 36 -24.38 -15.88 1.96
N GLY A 37 -25.38 -15.94 1.08
CA GLY A 37 -26.29 -17.09 0.94
C GLY A 37 -25.62 -18.38 0.46
N GLU A 38 -24.46 -18.28 -0.19
CA GLU A 38 -23.70 -19.42 -0.73
C GLU A 38 -22.64 -19.94 0.25
N ALA A 39 -22.35 -19.17 1.31
CA ALA A 39 -21.39 -19.55 2.32
C ALA A 39 -22.00 -20.54 3.34
N PRO A 40 -21.27 -21.59 3.76
CA PRO A 40 -21.79 -22.56 4.69
C PRO A 40 -21.71 -22.09 6.15
N GLY A 41 -22.79 -22.29 6.91
CA GLY A 41 -22.80 -22.28 8.37
C GLY A 41 -22.23 -21.01 9.01
N LEU A 42 -21.13 -21.15 9.76
CA LEU A 42 -20.47 -20.04 10.45
C LEU A 42 -19.89 -18.98 9.48
N LEU A 43 -19.48 -19.37 8.27
CA LEU A 43 -18.93 -18.43 7.29
C LEU A 43 -20.00 -17.44 6.80
N GLN A 44 -21.24 -17.91 6.63
CA GLN A 44 -22.39 -17.04 6.34
C GLN A 44 -22.65 -16.05 7.48
N GLN A 45 -22.59 -16.52 8.73
CA GLN A 45 -22.80 -15.65 9.90
C GLN A 45 -21.70 -14.59 10.03
N LEU A 46 -20.44 -14.94 9.74
CA LEU A 46 -19.33 -13.99 9.69
C LEU A 46 -19.54 -12.92 8.61
N LEU A 47 -20.01 -13.30 7.41
CA LEU A 47 -20.30 -12.35 6.32
C LEU A 47 -21.47 -11.40 6.64
N GLN A 48 -22.35 -11.78 7.56
CA GLN A 48 -23.48 -10.97 8.00
C GLN A 48 -23.10 -9.96 9.10
N ILE A 49 -21.90 -10.03 9.66
CA ILE A 49 -21.40 -9.02 10.60
C ILE A 49 -21.37 -7.66 9.89
N ASN A 50 -22.00 -6.66 10.49
CA ASN A 50 -21.99 -5.31 9.94
C ASN A 50 -20.55 -4.80 9.81
N GLY A 51 -20.18 -4.37 8.62
CA GLY A 51 -18.83 -3.90 8.30
C GLY A 51 -17.95 -4.95 7.64
N VAL A 52 -18.34 -6.22 7.55
CA VAL A 52 -17.61 -7.22 6.77
C VAL A 52 -17.90 -7.05 5.27
N ARG A 53 -16.86 -7.14 4.45
CA ARG A 53 -16.90 -7.04 2.98
C ARG A 53 -16.79 -8.41 2.33
N SER A 54 -15.83 -9.21 2.78
CA SER A 54 -15.53 -10.54 2.25
C SER A 54 -14.82 -11.38 3.28
N LEU A 55 -14.74 -12.68 3.03
CA LEU A 55 -13.80 -13.55 3.72
C LEU A 55 -13.15 -14.52 2.74
N PHE A 56 -11.92 -14.86 3.04
CA PHE A 56 -11.15 -15.90 2.38
C PHE A 56 -10.77 -16.97 3.39
N ARG A 57 -11.08 -18.23 3.09
CA ARG A 57 -10.80 -19.38 3.94
C ARG A 57 -9.82 -20.30 3.23
N THR A 58 -8.71 -20.61 3.90
CA THR A 58 -7.75 -21.62 3.46
C THR A 58 -7.09 -22.25 4.67
N ALA A 59 -6.64 -23.50 4.54
CA ALA A 59 -5.97 -24.23 5.60
C ALA A 59 -6.73 -24.07 6.94
N ASP A 60 -6.06 -23.56 7.97
CA ASP A 60 -6.53 -23.37 9.33
C ASP A 60 -6.89 -21.91 9.68
N PHE A 61 -6.88 -20.97 8.73
CA PHE A 61 -7.29 -19.58 9.00
C PHE A 61 -8.39 -19.01 8.08
N ILE A 62 -9.06 -17.97 8.54
CA ILE A 62 -9.99 -17.13 7.76
C ILE A 62 -9.38 -15.73 7.67
N ALA A 63 -9.06 -15.24 6.48
CA ALA A 63 -8.84 -13.80 6.27
C ALA A 63 -10.21 -13.13 6.15
N LEU A 64 -10.59 -12.34 7.14
CA LEU A 64 -11.81 -11.56 7.17
C LEU A 64 -11.47 -10.15 6.66
N ASP A 65 -12.16 -9.69 5.62
CA ASP A 65 -11.98 -8.36 5.08
C ASP A 65 -13.12 -7.46 5.55
N ARG A 66 -12.78 -6.30 6.09
CA ARG A 66 -13.77 -5.26 6.40
C ARG A 66 -14.01 -4.33 5.20
N LYS A 67 -15.17 -3.68 5.20
CA LYS A 67 -15.41 -2.47 4.40
C LYS A 67 -14.44 -1.39 4.90
N PRO A 68 -13.86 -0.56 4.01
CA PRO A 68 -12.96 0.50 4.42
C PRO A 68 -13.59 1.39 5.50
N GLY A 69 -12.95 1.46 6.67
CA GLY A 69 -13.41 2.22 7.82
C GLY A 69 -14.51 1.63 8.68
N ALA A 70 -14.92 0.38 8.43
CA ALA A 70 -15.74 -0.32 9.40
C ALA A 70 -14.96 -0.62 10.69
N ASP A 71 -15.65 -0.65 11.83
CA ASP A 71 -15.03 -0.80 13.15
C ASP A 71 -14.51 -2.23 13.38
N TRP A 72 -13.18 -2.39 13.43
CA TRP A 72 -12.55 -3.68 13.71
C TRP A 72 -12.89 -4.20 15.10
N ALA A 73 -13.02 -3.33 16.11
CA ALA A 73 -13.36 -3.75 17.46
C ALA A 73 -14.74 -4.42 17.49
N ALA A 74 -15.73 -3.78 16.85
CA ALA A 74 -17.08 -4.34 16.72
C ALA A 74 -17.10 -5.64 15.90
N ILE A 75 -16.37 -5.67 14.77
CA ILE A 75 -16.32 -6.84 13.89
C ILE A 75 -15.68 -8.03 14.62
N LEU A 76 -14.52 -7.84 15.25
CA LEU A 76 -13.82 -8.91 15.95
C LEU A 76 -14.57 -9.38 17.19
N ALA A 77 -15.23 -8.49 17.93
CA ALA A 77 -16.08 -8.88 19.05
C ALA A 77 -17.23 -9.80 18.59
N ALA A 78 -17.91 -9.44 17.49
CA ALA A 78 -18.96 -10.27 16.90
C ALA A 78 -18.42 -11.60 16.35
N ALA A 79 -17.30 -11.57 15.62
CA ALA A 79 -16.66 -12.76 15.09
C ALA A 79 -16.20 -13.72 16.20
N GLY A 80 -15.62 -13.18 17.27
CA GLY A 80 -15.25 -13.93 18.46
C GLY A 80 -16.44 -14.63 19.10
N GLN A 81 -17.57 -13.93 19.29
CA GLN A 81 -18.80 -14.53 19.83
C GLN A 81 -19.35 -15.68 18.97
N LEU A 82 -19.28 -15.53 17.63
CA LEU A 82 -19.73 -16.58 16.71
C LEU A 82 -18.82 -17.81 16.76
N LEU A 83 -17.51 -17.60 16.86
CA LEU A 83 -16.50 -18.66 16.84
C LEU A 83 -16.23 -19.26 18.23
N GLN A 84 -16.64 -18.64 19.33
CA GLN A 84 -16.44 -19.13 20.70
C GLN A 84 -17.68 -19.76 21.33
N LYS A 85 -18.75 -20.01 20.55
CA LYS A 85 -20.04 -20.51 21.05
C LYS A 85 -19.98 -21.98 21.48
N ASP A 86 -19.19 -22.27 22.53
CA ASP A 86 -19.16 -23.47 23.38
C ASP A 86 -18.30 -23.30 24.67
N ALA A 87 -17.83 -22.09 25.02
CA ALA A 87 -17.18 -21.85 26.31
C ALA A 87 -17.97 -20.83 27.15
N ALA A 88 -18.40 -21.28 28.32
CA ALA A 88 -18.92 -20.42 29.37
C ALA A 88 -17.81 -19.49 29.89
N ASP A 89 -18.20 -18.23 30.14
CA ASP A 89 -17.56 -17.18 30.94
C ASP A 89 -16.07 -16.85 30.68
N GLY A 90 -15.85 -15.63 30.16
CA GLY A 90 -14.53 -14.99 30.09
C GLY A 90 -14.62 -13.55 29.57
N GLU A 91 -14.60 -12.61 30.51
CA GLU A 91 -14.43 -11.14 30.43
C GLU A 91 -14.57 -10.39 29.09
N GLN A 92 -15.58 -9.51 29.08
CA GLN A 92 -15.84 -8.51 28.05
C GLN A 92 -14.97 -7.26 28.26
N ALA A 93 -14.04 -6.99 27.36
CA ALA A 93 -13.48 -5.66 27.17
C ALA A 93 -14.33 -4.90 26.15
N GLY A 94 -15.28 -4.11 26.63
CA GLY A 94 -16.03 -3.16 25.81
C GLY A 94 -15.15 -1.97 25.45
N VAL A 95 -14.97 -1.69 24.15
CA VAL A 95 -14.41 -0.42 23.69
C VAL A 95 -15.31 0.13 22.58
N LYS A 96 -15.86 1.31 22.84
CA LYS A 96 -16.57 2.15 21.86
C LYS A 96 -15.58 3.16 21.29
N GLY A 97 -15.48 3.22 19.97
CA GLY A 97 -14.94 4.37 19.26
C GLY A 97 -15.31 4.27 17.77
N PRO A 98 -15.83 5.34 17.13
CA PRO A 98 -16.07 5.30 15.70
C PRO A 98 -14.74 5.22 14.96
N ALA A 99 -14.46 4.07 14.33
CA ALA A 99 -13.28 3.89 13.51
C ALA A 99 -13.38 4.77 12.26
N THR A 100 -12.49 5.75 12.15
CA THR A 100 -12.33 6.53 10.91
C THR A 100 -11.57 5.67 9.91
N SER A 101 -12.16 5.50 8.71
CA SER A 101 -11.56 4.87 7.53
C SER A 101 -10.08 5.15 7.40
N TYR A 102 -9.29 4.11 7.13
CA TYR A 102 -7.83 4.12 7.07
C TYR A 102 -7.24 5.00 5.98
N GLY A 103 -8.04 5.85 5.33
CA GLY A 103 -7.57 6.76 4.28
C GLY A 103 -7.11 6.06 3.01
N GLU A 104 -7.14 4.72 2.97
CA GLU A 104 -6.58 3.93 1.88
C GLU A 104 -7.42 4.14 0.62
N ALA A 105 -6.79 4.75 -0.37
CA ALA A 105 -7.41 5.07 -1.63
C ALA A 105 -6.66 4.40 -2.77
N GLN A 106 -7.40 3.64 -3.59
CA GLN A 106 -6.86 3.04 -4.80
C GLN A 106 -6.82 4.11 -5.89
N VAL A 107 -5.63 4.34 -6.45
CA VAL A 107 -5.42 5.27 -7.55
C VAL A 107 -5.47 4.51 -8.87
N LEU A 108 -6.31 5.00 -9.77
CA LEU A 108 -6.53 4.44 -11.10
C LEU A 108 -6.38 5.57 -12.11
N VAL A 109 -5.59 5.35 -13.16
CA VAL A 109 -5.42 6.34 -14.23
C VAL A 109 -6.05 5.80 -15.49
N GLN A 110 -6.97 6.56 -16.08
CA GLN A 110 -7.53 6.26 -17.38
C GLN A 110 -6.54 6.67 -18.47
N MET A 111 -6.16 5.72 -19.31
CA MET A 111 -5.15 5.86 -20.35
C MET A 111 -5.77 5.67 -21.74
N TYR A 112 -5.24 6.37 -22.74
CA TYR A 112 -5.47 6.10 -24.16
C TYR A 112 -4.12 6.01 -24.88
N ARG A 113 -3.77 4.81 -25.37
CA ARG A 113 -2.51 4.53 -26.08
C ARG A 113 -1.26 5.13 -25.39
N GLY A 114 -1.21 5.04 -24.06
CA GLY A 114 -0.10 5.56 -23.24
C GLY A 114 -0.24 7.02 -22.79
N ILE A 115 -1.22 7.77 -23.30
CA ILE A 115 -1.53 9.14 -22.88
C ILE A 115 -2.53 9.10 -21.71
N PRO A 116 -2.20 9.65 -20.53
CA PRO A 116 -3.12 9.70 -19.40
C PRO A 116 -4.22 10.74 -19.62
N MET A 117 -5.42 10.46 -19.12
CA MET A 117 -6.62 11.28 -19.36
C MET A 117 -7.26 11.79 -18.07
N GLN A 118 -7.46 10.89 -17.11
CA GLN A 118 -8.21 11.16 -15.90
C GLN A 118 -7.67 10.29 -14.76
N VAL A 119 -7.48 10.92 -13.62
CA VAL A 119 -7.18 10.24 -12.36
C VAL A 119 -8.49 9.92 -11.65
N ARG A 120 -8.61 8.70 -11.15
CA ARG A 120 -9.72 8.24 -10.30
C ARG A 120 -9.14 7.72 -9.00
N VAL A 121 -9.67 8.22 -7.89
CA VAL A 121 -9.24 7.82 -6.56
C VAL A 121 -10.44 7.22 -5.85
N ARG A 122 -10.36 5.92 -5.54
CA ARG A 122 -11.45 5.16 -4.92
C ARG A 122 -11.13 4.89 -3.46
N MET A 123 -12.01 5.30 -2.57
CA MET A 123 -11.90 5.06 -1.13
C MET A 123 -13.25 4.60 -0.59
N GLY A 124 -13.38 3.30 -0.31
CA GLY A 124 -14.67 2.70 0.05
C GLY A 124 -15.70 2.91 -1.06
N ASP A 125 -16.83 3.52 -0.70
CA ASP A 125 -17.93 3.84 -1.64
C ASP A 125 -17.77 5.25 -2.28
N THR A 126 -16.73 5.99 -1.93
CA THR A 126 -16.44 7.32 -2.49
C THR A 126 -15.43 7.24 -3.63
N GLU A 127 -15.64 8.02 -4.69
CA GLU A 127 -14.73 8.10 -5.84
C GLU A 127 -14.52 9.57 -6.22
N ALA A 128 -13.29 10.06 -6.06
CA ALA A 128 -12.86 11.34 -6.61
C ALA A 128 -12.36 11.17 -8.04
N ARG A 129 -12.64 12.15 -8.89
CA ARG A 129 -12.20 12.16 -10.30
C ARG A 129 -11.58 13.50 -10.62
N SER A 130 -10.37 13.48 -11.15
CA SER A 130 -9.68 14.68 -11.61
C SER A 130 -9.23 14.51 -13.06
N ALA A 131 -9.57 15.48 -13.90
CA ALA A 131 -9.07 15.52 -15.28
C ALA A 131 -7.62 16.02 -15.28
N LEU A 132 -6.84 15.57 -16.25
CA LEU A 132 -5.51 16.14 -16.50
C LEU A 132 -5.62 17.53 -17.16
N PRO A 133 -4.54 18.36 -17.10
CA PRO A 133 -4.47 19.63 -17.80
C PRO A 133 -4.82 19.54 -19.29
N ALA A 134 -5.27 20.66 -19.88
CA ALA A 134 -5.85 20.71 -21.22
C ALA A 134 -4.96 20.07 -22.31
N GLN A 135 -3.64 20.22 -22.20
CA GLN A 135 -2.66 19.64 -23.12
C GLN A 135 -2.78 18.12 -23.28
N PHE A 136 -3.19 17.39 -22.23
CA PHE A 136 -3.41 15.94 -22.31
C PHE A 136 -4.68 15.62 -23.10
N GLY A 137 -5.75 16.40 -22.90
CA GLY A 137 -6.97 16.29 -23.69
C GLY A 137 -6.74 16.57 -25.17
N GLU A 138 -5.98 17.60 -25.48
CA GLU A 138 -5.57 17.95 -26.85
C GLU A 138 -4.73 16.85 -27.50
N ALA A 139 -3.75 16.30 -26.77
CA ALA A 139 -2.94 15.17 -27.23
C ALA A 139 -3.82 13.95 -27.56
N VAL A 140 -4.75 13.60 -26.67
CA VAL A 140 -5.71 12.51 -26.90
C VAL A 140 -6.60 12.81 -28.11
N SER A 141 -7.12 14.02 -28.26
CA SER A 141 -7.94 14.42 -29.39
C SER A 141 -7.20 14.30 -30.73
N ARG A 142 -5.92 14.67 -30.77
CA ARG A 142 -5.07 14.51 -31.96
C ARG A 142 -4.76 13.04 -32.28
N ALA A 143 -4.59 12.22 -31.25
CA ALA A 143 -4.30 10.79 -31.37
C ALA A 143 -5.55 9.93 -31.64
N ALA A 144 -6.75 10.45 -31.40
CA ALA A 144 -7.98 9.67 -31.35
C ALA A 144 -8.40 9.12 -32.72
N GLY A 145 -8.57 7.80 -32.79
CA GLY A 145 -9.28 7.12 -33.88
C GLY A 145 -10.78 6.91 -33.60
N SER A 146 -11.51 6.37 -34.57
CA SER A 146 -12.93 6.03 -34.44
C SER A 146 -13.24 5.02 -33.32
N GLY A 147 -12.25 4.22 -32.91
CA GLY A 147 -12.32 3.24 -31.82
C GLY A 147 -12.02 3.78 -30.41
N MET A 148 -11.76 5.08 -30.26
CA MET A 148 -11.16 5.65 -29.03
C MET A 148 -11.85 5.24 -27.73
N ILE A 149 -13.18 5.17 -27.69
CA ILE A 149 -13.93 4.79 -26.47
C ILE A 149 -13.61 3.35 -26.03
N ARG A 150 -13.45 2.42 -26.99
CA ARG A 150 -13.20 0.99 -26.71
C ARG A 150 -11.76 0.72 -26.28
N GLU A 151 -10.84 1.59 -26.66
CA GLU A 151 -9.41 1.42 -26.43
C GLU A 151 -8.91 2.02 -25.11
N ARG A 152 -9.75 2.81 -24.43
CA ARG A 152 -9.40 3.37 -23.11
C ARG A 152 -9.18 2.23 -22.12
N LYS A 153 -8.08 2.33 -21.38
CA LYS A 153 -7.74 1.38 -20.31
C LYS A 153 -7.70 2.09 -18.98
N LEU A 154 -7.99 1.35 -17.92
CA LEU A 154 -7.82 1.83 -16.56
C LEU A 154 -6.60 1.09 -16.00
N GLU A 155 -5.55 1.83 -15.66
CA GLU A 155 -4.30 1.30 -15.11
C GLU A 155 -4.23 1.59 -13.61
N GLU A 156 -3.75 0.62 -12.84
CA GLU A 156 -3.55 0.77 -11.39
C GLU A 156 -2.26 1.55 -11.13
N PHE A 157 -2.38 2.65 -10.37
CA PHE A 157 -1.27 3.53 -9.98
C PHE A 157 -0.85 3.36 -8.51
N GLY A 158 -1.29 2.23 -7.93
CA GLY A 158 -1.02 1.86 -6.55
C GLY A 158 -1.97 2.51 -5.54
N VAL A 159 -1.59 2.39 -4.28
CA VAL A 159 -2.37 2.86 -3.14
C VAL A 159 -1.79 4.18 -2.63
N ARG A 160 -2.68 5.08 -2.21
CA ARG A 160 -2.36 6.35 -1.52
C ARG A 160 -3.22 6.48 -0.27
N TYR A 161 -2.84 7.40 0.60
CA TYR A 161 -3.48 7.61 1.89
C TYR A 161 -3.74 9.09 2.12
N GLY A 162 -4.95 9.44 2.51
CA GLY A 162 -5.39 10.83 2.67
C GLY A 162 -6.77 11.06 2.05
N GLU A 163 -7.12 12.33 1.85
CA GLU A 163 -8.40 12.69 1.24
C GLU A 163 -8.37 12.41 -0.28
N PRO A 164 -9.41 11.76 -0.85
CA PRO A 164 -9.43 11.37 -2.26
C PRO A 164 -9.14 12.50 -3.25
N ASP A 165 -9.65 13.70 -2.98
CA ASP A 165 -9.44 14.87 -3.84
C ASP A 165 -8.01 15.41 -3.76
N GLU A 166 -7.40 15.41 -2.57
CA GLU A 166 -6.00 15.82 -2.38
C GLU A 166 -5.04 14.85 -3.07
N ILE A 167 -5.32 13.54 -2.92
CA ILE A 167 -4.59 12.47 -3.62
C ILE A 167 -4.74 12.66 -5.13
N ALA A 168 -5.95 12.88 -5.63
CA ALA A 168 -6.18 13.07 -7.06
C ALA A 168 -5.36 14.26 -7.58
N ALA A 169 -5.37 15.39 -6.87
CA ALA A 169 -4.60 16.57 -7.23
C ALA A 169 -3.07 16.35 -7.18
N GLU A 170 -2.56 15.59 -6.22
CA GLU A 170 -1.15 15.19 -6.16
C GLU A 170 -0.75 14.35 -7.37
N ILE A 171 -1.52 13.30 -7.68
CA ILE A 171 -1.25 12.43 -8.83
C ILE A 171 -1.34 13.18 -10.16
N VAL A 172 -2.27 14.14 -10.30
CA VAL A 172 -2.32 15.01 -11.49
C VAL A 172 -1.01 15.79 -11.65
N ARG A 173 -0.48 16.39 -10.58
CA ARG A 173 0.79 17.14 -10.63
C ARG A 173 1.98 16.23 -10.94
N GLU A 174 2.02 15.03 -10.37
CA GLU A 174 3.06 14.02 -10.67
C GLU A 174 3.02 13.60 -12.14
N LEU A 175 1.83 13.32 -12.68
CA LEU A 175 1.65 13.00 -14.10
C LEU A 175 2.02 14.18 -15.00
N GLU A 176 1.65 15.40 -14.63
CA GLU A 176 2.05 16.60 -15.38
C GLU A 176 3.56 16.76 -15.43
N ALA A 177 4.26 16.52 -14.31
CA ALA A 177 5.72 16.54 -14.27
C ALA A 177 6.35 15.42 -15.13
N SER A 178 5.86 14.19 -15.01
CA SER A 178 6.41 13.04 -15.77
C SER A 178 6.14 13.09 -17.28
N TYR A 179 5.11 13.81 -17.71
CA TYR A 179 4.69 13.88 -19.11
C TYR A 179 4.98 15.25 -19.72
N SER A 180 6.25 15.48 -20.05
CA SER A 180 6.69 16.66 -20.78
C SER A 180 5.98 16.80 -22.13
N ALA A 181 5.94 18.03 -22.66
CA ALA A 181 5.36 18.31 -23.98
C ALA A 181 5.98 17.44 -25.08
N GLU A 182 7.31 17.27 -25.07
CA GLU A 182 8.03 16.40 -26.01
C GLU A 182 7.61 14.93 -25.91
N ARG A 183 7.43 14.43 -24.68
CA ARG A 183 6.94 13.06 -24.45
C ARG A 183 5.51 12.89 -24.96
N LEU A 184 4.64 13.87 -24.72
CA LEU A 184 3.27 13.86 -25.22
C LEU A 184 3.23 13.83 -26.75
N GLU A 185 4.03 14.65 -27.43
CA GLU A 185 4.11 14.64 -28.90
C GLU A 185 4.60 13.28 -29.42
N THR A 186 5.59 12.68 -28.78
CA THR A 186 6.08 11.33 -29.12
C THR A 186 4.97 10.28 -28.99
N LEU A 187 4.20 10.35 -27.90
CA LEU A 187 3.06 9.45 -27.66
C LEU A 187 1.93 9.67 -28.69
N VAL A 188 1.66 10.92 -29.06
CA VAL A 188 0.66 11.26 -30.09
C VAL A 188 1.07 10.66 -31.43
N GLN A 189 2.32 10.84 -31.85
CA GLN A 189 2.81 10.31 -33.12
C GLN A 189 2.75 8.78 -33.15
N ALA A 190 3.22 8.12 -32.10
CA ALA A 190 3.15 6.66 -31.97
C ALA A 190 1.69 6.16 -31.97
N ALA A 191 0.78 6.88 -31.30
CA ALA A 191 -0.63 6.55 -31.30
C ALA A 191 -1.26 6.70 -32.69
N ILE A 192 -0.92 7.72 -33.47
CA ILE A 192 -1.43 7.91 -34.84
C ILE A 192 -0.95 6.77 -35.75
N GLU A 193 0.35 6.44 -35.71
CA GLU A 193 0.94 5.35 -36.48
C GLU A 193 0.28 4.01 -36.17
N GLN A 194 0.00 3.75 -34.90
CA GLN A 194 -0.73 2.56 -34.48
C GLN A 194 -2.18 2.53 -35.01
N GLY A 195 -2.85 3.68 -35.09
CA GLY A 195 -4.20 3.76 -35.65
C GLY A 195 -4.24 3.46 -37.14
N GLN A 196 -3.16 3.76 -37.86
CA GLN A 196 -3.02 3.53 -39.29
C GLN A 196 -2.61 2.10 -39.64
N SER A 197 -1.88 1.42 -38.74
CA SER A 197 -1.37 0.06 -38.99
C SER A 197 -2.42 -1.05 -38.89
N GLY A 198 -3.67 -0.74 -38.53
CA GLY A 198 -4.79 -1.69 -38.59
C GLY A 198 -4.64 -2.91 -37.69
N ILE A 199 -3.80 -2.84 -36.64
CA ILE A 199 -3.68 -3.89 -35.63
C ILE A 199 -4.97 -3.87 -34.78
N GLU A 200 -6.02 -4.51 -35.31
CA GLU A 200 -7.29 -4.77 -34.63
C GLU A 200 -7.20 -5.98 -33.67
N ASP A 201 -6.12 -6.76 -33.77
CA ASP A 201 -5.92 -8.00 -33.02
C ASP A 201 -5.29 -7.75 -31.65
N GLY A 202 -6.10 -7.36 -30.65
CA GLY A 202 -6.00 -7.73 -29.23
C GLY A 202 -4.70 -7.48 -28.43
N ALA A 203 -3.60 -7.08 -29.07
CA ALA A 203 -2.33 -6.80 -28.44
C ALA A 203 -2.36 -5.38 -27.90
N ALA A 204 -2.12 -5.25 -26.58
CA ALA A 204 -1.93 -3.95 -25.99
C ALA A 204 -0.78 -3.21 -26.71
N PRO A 205 -0.91 -1.90 -27.01
CA PRO A 205 0.18 -1.13 -27.58
C PRO A 205 1.47 -1.36 -26.79
N ALA A 206 2.61 -1.43 -27.48
CA ALA A 206 3.89 -1.20 -26.82
C ALA A 206 3.84 0.23 -26.26
N VAL A 207 3.72 0.35 -24.93
CA VAL A 207 3.73 1.65 -24.26
C VAL A 207 5.08 2.28 -24.59
N VAL A 208 5.08 3.37 -25.36
CA VAL A 208 6.30 4.15 -25.63
C VAL A 208 6.71 4.82 -24.32
N ARG A 209 7.53 4.12 -23.55
CA ARG A 209 8.17 4.67 -22.36
C ARG A 209 9.44 5.37 -22.84
N PRO A 210 9.67 6.64 -22.44
CA PRO A 210 10.92 7.30 -22.76
C PRO A 210 12.07 6.46 -22.19
N ALA A 211 13.20 6.44 -22.88
CA ALA A 211 14.37 5.72 -22.42
C ALA A 211 14.73 6.20 -20.99
N PRO A 212 15.13 5.26 -20.10
CA PRO A 212 15.66 5.61 -18.80
C PRO A 212 16.80 6.61 -18.93
N LEU A 213 16.88 7.55 -18.00
CA LEU A 213 18.03 8.45 -17.92
C LEU A 213 19.21 7.73 -17.29
N THR A 214 20.40 8.00 -17.80
CA THR A 214 21.64 7.67 -17.09
C THR A 214 21.73 8.46 -15.78
N LEU A 215 22.57 8.02 -14.85
CA LEU A 215 22.79 8.75 -13.59
C LEU A 215 23.28 10.18 -13.84
N GLU A 216 24.15 10.39 -14.83
CA GLU A 216 24.67 11.71 -15.18
C GLU A 216 23.54 12.63 -15.68
N GLU A 217 22.71 12.16 -16.61
CA GLU A 217 21.59 12.92 -17.14
C GLU A 217 20.53 13.21 -16.07
N ALA A 218 20.20 12.21 -15.24
CA ALA A 218 19.25 12.38 -14.14
C ALA A 218 19.76 13.43 -13.14
N THR A 219 21.04 13.35 -12.76
CA THR A 219 21.67 14.32 -11.84
C THR A 219 21.71 15.73 -12.43
N ALA A 220 22.05 15.86 -13.71
CA ALA A 220 22.07 17.14 -14.40
C ALA A 220 20.68 17.79 -14.45
N GLN A 221 19.64 17.02 -14.77
CA GLN A 221 18.26 17.51 -14.78
C GLN A 221 17.72 17.80 -13.37
N PHE A 222 18.15 17.03 -12.37
CA PHE A 222 17.78 17.23 -10.97
C PHE A 222 18.31 18.55 -10.38
N ALA A 223 19.31 19.18 -11.01
CA ALA A 223 19.78 20.52 -10.63
C ALA A 223 18.84 21.67 -11.08
N SER A 224 17.74 21.36 -11.77
CA SER A 224 16.78 22.35 -12.25
C SER A 224 16.10 23.13 -11.11
N PRO A 225 15.89 24.46 -11.26
CA PRO A 225 15.05 25.20 -10.32
C PRO A 225 13.57 24.77 -10.40
N ASP A 226 13.15 24.17 -11.51
CA ASP A 226 11.80 23.66 -11.70
C ASP A 226 11.66 22.24 -11.15
N TRP A 227 10.81 22.08 -10.14
CA TRP A 227 10.53 20.80 -9.51
C TRP A 227 9.93 19.77 -10.48
N GLN A 228 9.20 20.20 -11.52
CA GLN A 228 8.62 19.27 -12.50
C GLN A 228 9.74 18.57 -13.29
N VAL A 229 10.78 19.32 -13.66
CA VAL A 229 11.98 18.77 -14.31
C VAL A 229 12.72 17.82 -13.36
N ARG A 230 12.88 18.21 -12.09
CA ARG A 230 13.53 17.35 -11.08
C ARG A 230 12.76 16.04 -10.87
N TYR A 231 11.44 16.12 -10.74
CA TYR A 231 10.57 14.94 -10.58
C TYR A 231 10.63 14.05 -11.82
N ALA A 232 10.53 14.61 -13.02
CA ALA A 232 10.62 13.85 -14.28
C ALA A 232 11.98 13.16 -14.44
N ALA A 233 13.06 13.81 -14.01
CA ALA A 233 14.40 13.23 -14.03
C ALA A 233 14.50 12.02 -13.10
N LEU A 234 13.97 12.16 -11.88
CA LEU A 234 13.94 11.08 -10.90
C LEU A 234 13.03 9.93 -11.36
N ASP A 235 11.80 10.20 -11.81
CA ASP A 235 10.85 9.20 -12.33
C ASP A 235 11.39 8.36 -13.50
N ARG A 236 12.31 8.93 -14.29
CA ARG A 236 12.98 8.25 -15.41
C ARG A 236 14.30 7.57 -15.03
N TYR A 237 14.78 7.76 -13.82
CA TYR A 237 16.01 7.12 -13.35
C TYR A 237 15.71 5.69 -12.89
N ILE A 238 16.48 4.72 -13.40
CA ILE A 238 16.44 3.35 -12.85
C ILE A 238 17.31 3.33 -11.60
N SER A 239 16.67 3.16 -10.44
CA SER A 239 17.35 3.12 -9.15
C SER A 239 18.46 2.06 -9.13
N ALA A 240 19.69 2.51 -8.92
CA ALA A 240 20.86 1.68 -8.71
C ALA A 240 21.71 2.26 -7.58
N ILE A 241 22.58 1.44 -6.98
CA ILE A 241 23.35 1.85 -5.79
C ILE A 241 24.27 3.05 -6.06
N GLU A 242 24.76 3.18 -7.29
CA GLU A 242 25.57 4.32 -7.75
C GLU A 242 24.80 5.64 -7.69
N GLY A 243 23.46 5.59 -7.79
CA GLY A 243 22.58 6.75 -7.67
C GLY A 243 22.22 7.13 -6.24
N LEU A 244 22.76 6.43 -5.22
CA LEU A 244 22.50 6.77 -3.82
C LEU A 244 22.77 8.26 -3.49
N PRO A 245 23.81 8.94 -4.02
CA PRO A 245 24.00 10.38 -3.80
C PRO A 245 22.86 11.24 -4.37
N LEU A 246 22.31 10.88 -5.54
CA LEU A 246 21.16 11.56 -6.13
C LEU A 246 19.91 11.36 -5.25
N LEU A 247 19.65 10.14 -4.80
CA LEU A 247 18.52 9.84 -3.91
C LEU A 247 18.65 10.54 -2.55
N ALA A 248 19.88 10.60 -2.01
CA ALA A 248 20.19 11.29 -0.77
C ALA A 248 19.93 12.80 -0.85
N GLU A 249 20.07 13.40 -2.03
CA GLU A 249 19.69 14.79 -2.26
C GLU A 249 18.18 14.93 -2.48
N ALA A 250 17.58 14.00 -3.23
CA ALA A 250 16.15 14.03 -3.50
C ALA A 250 15.27 13.89 -2.25
N ILE A 251 15.70 13.19 -1.20
CA ILE A 251 14.98 13.15 0.08
C ILE A 251 14.99 14.49 0.84
N LYS A 252 15.76 15.49 0.41
CA LYS A 252 15.80 16.83 1.00
C LYS A 252 15.07 17.88 0.17
N ASP A 253 14.50 17.48 -0.97
CA ASP A 253 13.82 18.39 -1.89
C ASP A 253 12.66 19.13 -1.21
N GLU A 254 12.43 20.39 -1.57
CA GLU A 254 11.29 21.16 -1.09
C GLU A 254 9.95 20.51 -1.46
N ASN A 255 9.90 19.81 -2.60
CA ASN A 255 8.72 19.17 -3.12
C ASN A 255 8.50 17.78 -2.50
N THR A 256 7.34 17.62 -1.85
CA THR A 256 6.96 16.38 -1.17
C THR A 256 6.89 15.16 -2.09
N SER A 257 6.46 15.31 -3.36
CA SER A 257 6.36 14.18 -4.30
C SER A 257 7.75 13.65 -4.67
N ILE A 258 8.75 14.53 -4.81
CA ILE A 258 10.14 14.14 -5.04
C ILE A 258 10.69 13.38 -3.84
N ARG A 259 10.52 13.92 -2.62
CA ARG A 259 10.96 13.24 -1.39
C ARG A 259 10.31 11.86 -1.26
N ARG A 260 9.01 11.75 -1.52
CA ARG A 260 8.27 10.49 -1.48
C ARG A 260 8.79 9.47 -2.50
N LEU A 261 9.06 9.90 -3.73
CA LEU A 261 9.61 9.06 -4.79
C LEU A 261 11.03 8.57 -4.44
N ALA A 262 11.86 9.45 -3.90
CA ALA A 262 13.20 9.10 -3.44
C ALA A 262 13.18 8.00 -2.36
N VAL A 263 12.24 8.05 -1.41
CA VAL A 263 12.07 7.00 -0.39
C VAL A 263 11.70 5.65 -1.01
N ILE A 264 10.84 5.64 -2.03
CA ILE A 264 10.49 4.40 -2.75
C ILE A 264 11.76 3.82 -3.38
N TYR A 265 12.53 4.62 -4.11
CA TYR A 265 13.74 4.15 -4.77
C TYR A 265 14.85 3.74 -3.81
N LEU A 266 15.01 4.42 -2.67
CA LEU A 266 15.90 3.97 -1.59
C LEU A 266 15.50 2.58 -1.08
N GLY A 267 14.20 2.30 -1.03
CA GLY A 267 13.65 0.98 -0.74
C GLY A 267 14.00 -0.07 -1.79
N ASP A 268 13.84 0.29 -3.06
CA ASP A 268 14.11 -0.58 -4.20
C ASP A 268 15.60 -0.99 -4.28
N LEU A 269 16.52 -0.16 -3.78
CA LEU A 269 17.94 -0.50 -3.67
C LEU A 269 18.19 -1.74 -2.80
N ARG A 270 17.37 -1.95 -1.75
CA ARG A 270 17.53 -3.02 -0.75
C ARG A 270 18.96 -3.12 -0.20
N ALA A 271 19.62 -1.97 -0.03
CA ALA A 271 21.01 -1.88 0.39
C ALA A 271 21.10 -1.28 1.82
N PRO A 272 21.96 -1.82 2.71
CA PRO A 272 22.15 -1.25 4.05
C PRO A 272 22.53 0.24 4.04
N GLU A 273 23.24 0.70 3.01
CA GLU A 273 23.63 2.09 2.81
C GLU A 273 22.44 3.04 2.58
N ALA A 274 21.28 2.50 2.18
CA ALA A 274 20.05 3.26 2.01
C ALA A 274 19.30 3.50 3.34
N LEU A 275 19.52 2.65 4.35
CA LEU A 275 18.78 2.68 5.62
C LEU A 275 18.89 4.02 6.37
N PRO A 276 20.07 4.65 6.50
CA PRO A 276 20.17 5.96 7.17
C PRO A 276 19.26 7.03 6.55
N TYR A 277 19.05 6.98 5.23
CA TYR A 277 18.18 7.91 4.51
C TYR A 277 16.70 7.62 4.74
N LEU A 278 16.32 6.34 4.83
CA LEU A 278 14.97 5.93 5.21
C LEU A 278 14.66 6.34 6.67
N PHE A 279 15.65 6.31 7.57
CA PHE A 279 15.48 6.79 8.95
C PHE A 279 15.26 8.30 9.01
N ILE A 280 15.93 9.08 8.14
CA ILE A 280 15.66 10.51 7.99
C ILE A 280 14.21 10.72 7.50
N ALA A 281 13.77 9.94 6.51
CA ALA A 281 12.43 10.05 5.94
C ALA A 281 11.31 9.71 6.94
N LEU A 282 11.56 8.84 7.94
CA LEU A 282 10.65 8.60 9.06
C LEU A 282 10.37 9.86 9.91
N ARG A 283 11.20 10.91 9.79
CA ARG A 283 11.06 12.18 10.51
C ARG A 283 10.65 13.34 9.60
N ASP A 284 10.23 13.06 8.36
CA ASP A 284 9.84 14.08 7.38
C ASP A 284 8.64 14.93 7.86
N SER A 285 8.60 16.19 7.43
CA SER A 285 7.48 17.09 7.72
C SER A 285 6.14 16.59 7.15
N SER A 286 6.19 15.91 6.00
CA SER A 286 5.06 15.31 5.33
C SER A 286 4.74 13.93 5.89
N THR A 287 3.48 13.76 6.32
CA THR A 287 2.96 12.46 6.75
C THR A 287 3.04 11.42 5.64
N SER A 288 2.87 11.81 4.37
CA SER A 288 2.93 10.89 3.22
C SER A 288 4.33 10.28 3.09
N VAL A 289 5.37 11.08 3.29
CA VAL A 289 6.78 10.65 3.25
C VAL A 289 7.12 9.75 4.45
N ARG A 290 6.77 10.15 5.68
CA ARG A 290 6.99 9.33 6.89
C ARG A 290 6.34 7.95 6.77
N ARG A 291 5.09 7.91 6.28
CA ARG A 291 4.37 6.67 6.04
C ARG A 291 5.04 5.82 4.97
N THR A 292 5.41 6.40 3.82
CA THR A 292 6.15 5.67 2.78
C THR A 292 7.46 5.09 3.32
N ALA A 293 8.19 5.82 4.17
CA ALA A 293 9.41 5.29 4.80
C ALA A 293 9.10 4.11 5.73
N GLY A 294 8.02 4.19 6.52
CA GLY A 294 7.55 3.09 7.36
C GLY A 294 7.15 1.84 6.56
N ASP A 295 6.42 2.02 5.45
CA ASP A 295 6.09 0.94 4.51
C ASP A 295 7.36 0.29 3.96
N THR A 296 8.26 1.10 3.39
CA THR A 296 9.52 0.66 2.80
C THR A 296 10.37 -0.14 3.80
N LEU A 297 10.54 0.36 5.02
CA LEU A 297 11.33 -0.31 6.05
C LEU A 297 10.68 -1.62 6.54
N SER A 298 9.34 -1.67 6.57
CA SER A 298 8.60 -2.92 6.84
C SER A 298 8.83 -3.96 5.75
N ASP A 299 8.83 -3.53 4.48
CA ASP A 299 9.06 -4.43 3.35
C ASP A 299 10.50 -4.95 3.30
N ILE A 300 11.47 -4.12 3.72
CA ILE A 300 12.88 -4.53 3.88
C ILE A 300 13.02 -5.50 5.05
N GLY A 301 12.46 -5.16 6.21
CA GLY A 301 12.54 -6.00 7.42
C GLY A 301 13.94 -6.08 8.04
N ASP A 302 14.76 -5.04 7.90
CA ASP A 302 16.10 -4.99 8.49
C ASP A 302 16.02 -4.58 9.98
N PRO A 303 16.59 -5.37 10.91
CA PRO A 303 16.58 -5.06 12.35
C PRO A 303 17.21 -3.71 12.73
N ALA A 304 18.07 -3.13 11.87
CA ALA A 304 18.61 -1.79 12.10
C ALA A 304 17.52 -0.70 12.18
N ALA A 305 16.32 -0.97 11.65
CA ALA A 305 15.18 -0.07 11.71
C ALA A 305 14.39 -0.12 13.03
N THR A 306 14.72 -1.04 13.96
CA THR A 306 14.00 -1.20 15.25
C THR A 306 13.93 0.09 16.05
N LEU A 307 15.05 0.76 16.31
CA LEU A 307 15.05 2.01 17.10
C LEU A 307 14.28 3.16 16.41
N PRO A 308 14.49 3.45 15.10
CA PRO A 308 13.65 4.42 14.38
C PRO A 308 12.15 4.10 14.38
N MET A 309 11.79 2.81 14.34
CA MET A 309 10.40 2.37 14.40
C MET A 309 9.80 2.51 15.80
N ILE A 310 10.57 2.27 16.85
CA ILE A 310 10.18 2.57 18.24
C ILE A 310 9.82 4.05 18.39
N GLU A 311 10.61 4.96 17.82
CA GLU A 311 10.27 6.39 17.83
C GLU A 311 8.96 6.68 17.08
N SER A 312 8.75 6.00 15.95
CA SER A 312 7.58 6.17 15.07
C SER A 312 6.26 5.71 15.71
N LEU A 313 6.30 4.91 16.79
CA LEU A 313 5.13 4.60 17.62
C LEU A 313 4.53 5.83 18.30
N ARG A 314 5.24 6.96 18.36
CA ARG A 314 4.72 8.23 18.93
C ARG A 314 4.32 9.24 17.87
N ASP A 315 4.25 8.85 16.59
CA ASP A 315 3.89 9.77 15.52
C ASP A 315 2.47 10.33 15.71
N LYS A 316 2.26 11.60 15.34
CA LYS A 316 0.94 12.24 15.36
C LYS A 316 -0.07 11.53 14.44
N ASN A 317 0.40 10.89 13.37
CA ASN A 317 -0.44 10.20 12.41
C ASN A 317 -0.56 8.72 12.75
N LYS A 318 -1.80 8.24 12.85
CA LYS A 318 -2.12 6.86 13.20
C LYS A 318 -1.58 5.81 12.23
N LEU A 319 -1.47 6.12 10.92
CA LEU A 319 -0.96 5.16 9.94
C LEU A 319 0.55 4.94 10.11
N VAL A 320 1.30 5.99 10.45
CA VAL A 320 2.72 5.89 10.76
C VAL A 320 2.93 5.05 12.02
N ARG A 321 2.15 5.31 13.08
CA ARG A 321 2.17 4.49 14.31
C ARG A 321 1.79 3.02 14.06
N TRP A 322 0.78 2.77 13.24
CA TRP A 322 0.36 1.41 12.89
C TRP A 322 1.46 0.66 12.13
N ARG A 323 2.13 1.31 11.17
CA ARG A 323 3.28 0.72 10.46
C ARG A 323 4.43 0.39 11.40
N ALA A 324 4.73 1.29 12.34
CA ALA A 324 5.73 1.04 13.37
C ALA A 324 5.38 -0.16 14.25
N ALA A 325 4.15 -0.25 14.76
CA ALA A 325 3.70 -1.38 15.57
C ALA A 325 3.79 -2.71 14.80
N ARG A 326 3.41 -2.71 13.52
CA ARG A 326 3.54 -3.89 12.66
C ARG A 326 5.01 -4.29 12.43
N PHE A 327 5.88 -3.34 12.12
CA PHE A 327 7.32 -3.61 11.97
C PHE A 327 7.87 -4.28 13.24
N LEU A 328 7.54 -3.73 14.41
CA LEU A 328 8.07 -4.22 15.69
C LEU A 328 7.48 -5.58 16.07
N TYR A 329 6.25 -5.88 15.68
CA TYR A 329 5.70 -7.25 15.74
C TYR A 329 6.53 -8.23 14.92
N GLU A 330 6.88 -7.88 13.68
CA GLU A 330 7.66 -8.75 12.77
C GLU A 330 9.11 -8.90 13.25
N ALA A 331 9.71 -7.84 13.78
CA ALA A 331 11.06 -7.81 14.31
C ALA A 331 11.20 -8.60 15.62
N GLY A 332 10.22 -8.54 16.52
CA GLY A 332 10.23 -9.28 17.78
C GLY A 332 11.36 -8.89 18.74
N ASP A 333 11.85 -7.66 18.67
CA ASP A 333 13.01 -7.19 19.46
C ASP A 333 12.59 -6.69 20.85
N GLU A 334 13.21 -7.23 21.90
CA GLU A 334 12.91 -6.87 23.31
C GLU A 334 13.11 -5.39 23.62
N SER A 335 13.95 -4.67 22.89
CA SER A 335 14.15 -3.23 23.08
C SER A 335 12.87 -2.42 22.81
N ALA A 336 11.89 -2.98 22.10
CA ALA A 336 10.62 -2.35 21.80
C ALA A 336 9.57 -2.46 22.91
N VAL A 337 9.77 -3.34 23.91
CA VAL A 337 8.75 -3.71 24.91
C VAL A 337 8.12 -2.51 25.60
N GLU A 338 8.93 -1.57 26.11
CA GLU A 338 8.38 -0.42 26.84
C GLU A 338 7.58 0.53 25.93
N ALA A 339 8.02 0.73 24.68
CA ALA A 339 7.30 1.54 23.72
C ALA A 339 6.02 0.85 23.23
N LEU A 340 6.04 -0.48 23.07
CA LEU A 340 4.86 -1.27 22.73
C LEU A 340 3.83 -1.28 23.88
N ARG A 341 4.26 -1.27 25.15
CA ARG A 341 3.35 -1.11 26.31
C ARG A 341 2.64 0.25 26.32
N GLU A 342 3.30 1.28 25.84
CA GLU A 342 2.68 2.60 25.63
C GLU A 342 1.67 2.54 24.46
N ALA A 343 2.08 1.99 23.31
CA ALA A 343 1.23 1.84 22.13
C ALA A 343 0.04 0.90 22.34
N ALA A 344 0.11 -0.07 23.26
CA ALA A 344 -1.00 -0.93 23.66
C ALA A 344 -2.15 -0.15 24.36
N LYS A 345 -1.92 1.13 24.68
CA LYS A 345 -2.90 2.06 25.25
C LYS A 345 -3.32 3.14 24.25
N ASP A 346 -2.94 3.01 22.98
CA ASP A 346 -3.31 3.95 21.92
C ASP A 346 -4.84 4.06 21.79
N SER A 347 -5.31 5.26 21.42
CA SER A 347 -6.73 5.51 21.21
C SER A 347 -7.28 4.80 19.96
N GLU A 348 -6.42 4.48 18.99
CA GLU A 348 -6.81 3.73 17.79
C GLU A 348 -6.68 2.24 18.06
N PHE A 349 -7.80 1.53 17.96
CA PHE A 349 -7.91 0.11 18.27
C PHE A 349 -6.89 -0.75 17.53
N GLU A 350 -6.64 -0.50 16.25
CA GLU A 350 -5.70 -1.33 15.50
C GLU A 350 -4.26 -1.18 15.99
N ILE A 351 -3.85 0.01 16.42
CA ILE A 351 -2.51 0.22 17.00
C ILE A 351 -2.41 -0.50 18.32
N GLN A 352 -3.42 -0.34 19.18
CA GLN A 352 -3.52 -1.06 20.44
C GLN A 352 -3.40 -2.58 20.23
N LEU A 353 -4.18 -3.14 19.32
CA LEU A 353 -4.18 -4.58 19.02
C LEU A 353 -2.82 -5.03 18.48
N GLN A 354 -2.24 -4.29 17.51
CA GLN A 354 -0.90 -4.60 16.98
C GLN A 354 0.16 -4.62 18.07
N ALA A 355 0.15 -3.62 18.96
CA ALA A 355 1.13 -3.52 20.02
C ALA A 355 0.98 -4.63 21.07
N GLN A 356 -0.26 -4.98 21.45
CA GLN A 356 -0.53 -6.11 22.35
C GLN A 356 -0.03 -7.44 21.78
N MET A 357 -0.26 -7.66 20.49
CA MET A 357 0.23 -8.84 19.79
C MET A 357 1.76 -8.90 19.72
N ALA A 358 2.42 -7.76 19.48
CA ALA A 358 3.87 -7.67 19.49
C ALA A 358 4.45 -8.02 20.87
N LEU A 359 3.82 -7.51 21.94
CA LEU A 359 4.21 -7.85 23.31
C LEU A 359 4.04 -9.33 23.61
N GLU A 360 2.87 -9.90 23.31
CA GLU A 360 2.59 -11.33 23.53
C GLU A 360 3.59 -12.23 22.79
N ARG A 361 3.97 -11.84 21.56
CA ARG A 361 5.00 -12.54 20.77
C ARG A 361 6.36 -12.50 21.44
N ILE A 362 6.81 -11.30 21.83
CA ILE A 362 8.11 -11.09 22.49
C ILE A 362 8.15 -11.85 23.82
N GLU A 363 7.09 -11.77 24.63
CA GLU A 363 7.00 -12.43 25.94
C GLU A 363 6.98 -13.97 25.83
N ARG A 364 6.46 -14.53 24.72
CA ARG A 364 6.54 -15.97 24.42
C ARG A 364 7.90 -16.43 23.92
N GLY A 365 8.81 -15.51 23.62
CA GLY A 365 10.13 -15.82 23.05
C GLY A 365 10.04 -16.43 21.64
N GLU A 366 8.99 -16.10 20.88
CA GLU A 366 8.88 -16.54 19.49
C GLU A 366 9.96 -15.85 18.63
N GLU A 367 10.72 -16.63 17.86
CA GLU A 367 11.72 -16.09 16.93
C GLU A 367 11.09 -15.05 15.98
N ALA A 368 11.85 -14.05 15.56
CA ALA A 368 11.39 -13.04 14.60
C ALA A 368 10.76 -13.74 13.39
N ALA A 369 9.52 -13.38 13.04
CA ALA A 369 8.87 -13.98 11.88
C ALA A 369 9.56 -13.56 10.57
N GLY A 370 10.34 -12.49 10.62
CA GLY A 370 10.88 -11.81 9.45
C GLY A 370 9.77 -11.12 8.64
N SER A 371 10.15 -10.23 7.73
CA SER A 371 9.18 -9.62 6.82
C SER A 371 8.51 -10.68 5.94
N VAL A 372 7.32 -10.38 5.42
CA VAL A 372 6.61 -11.28 4.47
C VAL A 372 7.54 -11.71 3.32
N TRP A 373 8.43 -10.82 2.87
CA TRP A 373 9.41 -11.13 1.83
C TRP A 373 10.49 -12.12 2.29
N GLN A 374 11.00 -11.97 3.52
CA GLN A 374 11.96 -12.92 4.11
C GLN A 374 11.32 -14.30 4.25
N GLN A 375 10.06 -14.36 4.68
CA GLN A 375 9.28 -15.60 4.76
C GLN A 375 9.08 -16.25 3.38
N MET A 376 8.74 -15.45 2.35
CA MET A 376 8.59 -15.95 0.98
C MET A 376 9.91 -16.45 0.38
N THR A 377 11.03 -15.78 0.69
CA THR A 377 12.36 -16.18 0.21
C THR A 377 12.85 -17.44 0.91
N ALA A 378 12.69 -17.55 2.24
CA ALA A 378 13.00 -18.75 3.00
C ALA A 378 12.15 -19.96 2.54
N ALA A 379 10.85 -19.75 2.26
CA ALA A 379 9.98 -20.79 1.75
C ALA A 379 10.38 -21.30 0.36
N ARG A 380 10.93 -20.43 -0.50
CA ARG A 380 11.48 -20.83 -1.81
C ARG A 380 12.76 -21.64 -1.67
N ASN A 381 13.68 -21.20 -0.81
CA ASN A 381 14.96 -21.87 -0.60
C ASN A 381 14.82 -23.23 0.11
N ASN A 382 13.75 -23.43 0.90
CA ASN A 382 13.44 -24.71 1.55
C ASN A 382 12.66 -25.70 0.65
N ALA A 383 12.27 -25.29 -0.57
CA ALA A 383 11.54 -26.11 -1.53
C ALA A 383 12.44 -26.66 -2.67
N GLU A 384 13.72 -26.25 -2.70
CA GLU A 384 14.81 -26.85 -3.48
C GLU A 384 15.58 -27.85 -2.62
#